data_AF-A0A2E9NPT1-F1
#
_entry.id   AF-A0A2E9NPT1-F1
#
_cell.length_a   1.000
_cell.length_b   1.000
_cell.length_c   1.000
_cell.angle_alpha   90.00
_cell.angle_beta   90.00
_cell.angle_gamma   90.00
#
_symmetry.space_group_name_H-M   'P 1'
#
loop_
_entity.id
_entity.type
_entity.pdbx_description
1 polymer ?
#
loop_
_entity_poly.entity_id
_entity_poly.type
_entity_poly.pdbx_seq_one_letter_code
_entity_poly.pdbx_strand_id
1 'polypeptide(L)'
;MQEVAIQDMPLGALSTAAAVIPIVLVVIVLLVLYLVFMVRAIIDMLRHDVHGVLLTFAFLSLIPFPLILVLGIMILIIWHYHKKDLIARRAGQGNQTV
;
A
#
# COMPACT_ATOMS: atom_id res chain seq x y z
N MET A 1 34.39 31.72 35.01
CA MET A 1 32.95 31.64 34.70
C MET A 1 32.87 31.25 33.23
N GLN A 2 32.55 29.99 32.96
CA GLN A 2 32.62 29.40 31.63
C GLN A 2 31.24 29.56 31.00
N GLU A 3 31.11 30.51 30.07
CA GLU A 3 29.92 30.64 29.23
C GLU A 3 29.78 29.34 28.43
N VAL A 4 28.76 28.56 28.77
CA VAL A 4 28.34 27.41 27.99
C VAL A 4 27.78 27.98 26.69
N ALA A 5 28.57 27.94 25.63
CA ALA A 5 28.17 28.29 24.27
C ALA A 5 27.06 27.34 23.81
N ILE A 6 25.80 27.70 24.09
CA ILE A 6 24.61 27.12 23.47
C ILE A 6 24.43 27.77 22.10
N GLN A 7 25.40 27.67 21.19
CA GLN A 7 25.17 28.29 19.86
C GLN A 7 26.01 27.77 18.69
N ASP A 8 26.17 26.46 18.57
CA ASP A 8 26.67 25.86 17.32
C ASP A 8 25.77 24.72 16.85
N MET A 9 24.47 25.00 16.64
CA MET A 9 23.68 24.15 15.75
C MET A 9 24.07 24.51 14.32
N PRO A 10 24.65 23.59 13.53
CA PRO A 10 25.09 23.90 12.17
C PRO A 10 23.86 24.31 11.36
N LEU A 11 23.86 25.54 10.82
CA LEU A 11 22.80 26.08 9.96
C LEU A 11 22.42 25.13 8.79
N GLY A 12 23.33 24.22 8.41
CA GLY A 12 23.06 23.12 7.48
C GLY A 12 21.99 22.14 7.94
N ALA A 13 21.91 21.82 9.23
CA ALA A 13 20.95 20.87 9.80
C ALA A 13 19.50 21.39 9.76
N LEU A 14 19.30 22.70 9.94
CA LEU A 14 17.99 23.34 9.81
C LEU A 14 17.49 23.30 8.36
N SER A 15 18.39 23.48 7.37
CA SER A 15 18.03 23.39 5.95
C SER A 15 17.61 21.98 5.54
N THR A 16 18.31 20.96 6.05
CA THR A 16 17.97 19.55 5.79
C THR A 16 16.66 19.16 6.47
N ALA A 17 16.40 19.62 7.69
CA ALA A 17 15.15 19.34 8.40
C ALA A 17 13.94 19.92 7.65
N ALA A 18 14.05 21.14 7.12
CA ALA A 18 12.99 21.77 6.34
C ALA A 18 12.65 21.01 5.04
N ALA A 19 13.62 20.37 4.41
CA ALA A 19 13.41 19.53 3.23
C ALA A 19 12.92 18.11 3.57
N VAL A 20 13.34 17.55 4.71
CA VAL A 20 12.98 16.20 5.15
C VAL A 20 11.52 16.11 5.60
N ILE A 21 11.01 17.13 6.29
CA ILE A 21 9.61 17.16 6.77
C ILE A 21 8.59 16.89 5.65
N PRO A 22 8.57 17.62 4.51
CA PRO A 22 7.61 17.37 3.45
C PRO A 22 7.81 16.00 2.79
N ILE A 23 9.05 15.52 2.66
CA ILE A 23 9.35 14.19 2.10
C ILE A 23 8.74 13.10 2.99
N VAL A 24 8.95 13.18 4.30
CA VAL A 24 8.38 12.22 5.27
C VAL A 24 6.86 12.28 5.23
N LEU A 25 6.27 13.47 5.14
CA LEU A 25 4.82 13.64 5.04
C LEU A 25 4.26 12.97 3.78
N VAL A 26 4.89 13.16 2.63
CA VAL A 26 4.54 12.50 1.36
C VAL A 26 4.65 10.98 1.49
N VAL A 27 5.73 10.47 2.07
CA VAL A 27 5.94 9.03 2.30
C VAL A 27 4.83 8.46 3.20
N ILE A 28 4.46 9.16 4.27
CA ILE A 28 3.37 8.75 5.17
C ILE A 28 2.05 8.71 4.40
N VAL A 29 1.72 9.73 3.61
CA VAL A 29 0.49 9.75 2.82
C VAL A 29 0.44 8.58 1.83
N LEU A 30 1.53 8.33 1.11
CA LEU A 30 1.67 7.17 0.22
C LEU A 30 1.49 5.85 0.97
N LEU A 31 2.07 5.73 2.16
CA LEU A 31 1.94 4.55 3.01
C LEU A 31 0.48 4.30 3.42
N VAL A 32 -0.22 5.34 3.85
CA VAL A 32 -1.63 5.27 4.25
C VAL A 32 -2.50 4.86 3.07
N LEU A 33 -2.31 5.48 1.90
CA LEU A 33 -3.03 5.12 0.68
C LEU A 33 -2.81 3.64 0.32
N TYR A 34 -1.55 3.19 0.34
CA TYR A 34 -1.21 1.79 0.10
C TYR A 34 -1.97 0.84 1.04
N LEU A 35 -1.92 1.10 2.35
CA LEU A 35 -2.60 0.27 3.34
C LEU A 35 -4.12 0.24 3.13
N VAL A 36 -4.74 1.39 2.82
CA VAL A 36 -6.18 1.48 2.54
C VAL A 36 -6.56 0.64 1.32
N PHE A 37 -5.81 0.73 0.23
CA PHE A 37 -6.04 -0.09 -0.96
C PHE A 37 -5.87 -1.58 -0.68
N MET A 38 -4.86 -1.94 0.11
CA MET A 38 -4.60 -3.31 0.51
C MET A 38 -5.73 -3.92 1.34
N VAL A 39 -6.15 -3.22 2.40
CA VAL A 39 -7.25 -3.68 3.25
C VAL A 39 -8.52 -3.83 2.43
N ARG A 40 -8.79 -2.91 1.50
CA ARG A 40 -9.96 -3.02 0.61
C ARG A 40 -9.87 -4.25 -0.29
N ALA A 41 -8.70 -4.56 -0.85
CA ALA A 41 -8.50 -5.75 -1.67
C ALA A 41 -8.66 -7.05 -0.86
N ILE A 42 -8.10 -7.10 0.36
CA ILE A 42 -8.21 -8.25 1.27
C ILE A 42 -9.67 -8.52 1.64
N ILE A 43 -10.44 -7.49 2.00
CA ILE A 43 -11.87 -7.62 2.32
C ILE A 43 -12.65 -8.13 1.10
N ASP A 44 -12.35 -7.63 -0.09
CA ASP A 44 -13.02 -8.07 -1.33
C ASP A 44 -12.68 -9.54 -1.65
N MET A 45 -11.44 -9.97 -1.41
CA MET A 45 -11.01 -11.38 -1.55
C MET A 45 -11.69 -12.30 -0.54
N LEU A 46 -11.77 -11.90 0.73
CA LEU A 46 -12.48 -12.65 1.78
C LEU A 46 -13.95 -12.84 1.42
N ARG A 47 -14.59 -11.83 0.81
CA ARG A 47 -16.00 -11.88 0.43
C ARG A 47 -16.29 -12.82 -0.74
N HIS A 48 -15.30 -13.07 -1.60
CA HIS A 48 -15.46 -13.90 -2.80
C HIS A 48 -14.88 -15.31 -2.64
N ASP A 49 -14.55 -15.73 -1.41
CA ASP A 49 -14.05 -17.07 -1.07
C ASP A 49 -12.82 -17.48 -1.92
N VAL A 50 -11.89 -16.53 -2.07
CA VAL A 50 -10.70 -16.68 -2.92
C VAL A 50 -9.68 -17.60 -2.25
N HIS A 51 -8.89 -18.32 -3.06
CA HIS A 51 -7.83 -19.23 -2.59
C HIS A 51 -7.01 -18.65 -1.43
N GLY A 52 -6.95 -19.40 -0.32
CA GLY A 52 -6.27 -18.99 0.92
C GLY A 52 -4.78 -18.67 0.76
N VAL A 53 -4.15 -19.13 -0.31
CA VAL A 53 -2.77 -18.78 -0.69
C VAL A 53 -2.67 -17.29 -1.08
N LEU A 54 -3.59 -16.76 -1.90
CA LEU A 54 -3.59 -15.33 -2.23
C LEU A 54 -3.82 -14.48 -0.99
N LEU A 55 -4.70 -14.95 -0.10
CA LEU A 55 -5.04 -14.25 1.12
C LEU A 55 -3.86 -14.16 2.09
N THR A 56 -3.10 -15.26 2.26
CA THR A 56 -1.89 -15.27 3.10
C THR A 56 -0.81 -14.34 2.55
N PHE A 57 -0.59 -14.33 1.23
CA PHE A 57 0.33 -13.37 0.62
C PHE A 57 -0.18 -11.92 0.74
N ALA A 58 -1.49 -11.69 0.70
CA ALA A 58 -2.06 -10.36 0.89
C ALA A 58 -1.87 -9.86 2.32
N PHE A 59 -2.07 -10.71 3.34
CA PHE A 59 -1.74 -10.38 4.73
C PHE A 59 -0.24 -10.14 4.93
N LEU A 60 0.61 -10.95 4.31
CA LEU A 60 2.06 -10.75 4.37
C LEU A 60 2.45 -9.40 3.74
N SER A 61 1.76 -9.01 2.67
CA SER A 61 1.97 -7.73 1.98
C SER A 61 1.55 -6.48 2.79
N LEU A 62 0.82 -6.66 3.88
CA LEU A 62 0.40 -5.59 4.76
C LEU A 62 1.58 -5.02 5.58
N ILE A 63 2.67 -5.77 5.70
CA ILE A 63 3.91 -5.29 6.31
C ILE A 63 4.56 -4.30 5.35
N PRO A 64 4.75 -3.02 5.73
CA PRO A 64 5.29 -1.99 4.86
C PRO A 64 6.81 -2.15 4.70
N PHE A 65 7.23 -3.17 3.96
CA PHE A 65 8.62 -3.44 3.62
C PHE A 65 8.81 -3.32 2.10
N PRO A 66 9.93 -2.76 1.59
CA PRO A 66 10.10 -2.47 0.16
C PRO A 66 9.87 -3.69 -0.76
N LEU A 67 10.40 -4.86 -0.40
CA LEU A 67 10.18 -6.09 -1.17
C LEU A 67 8.74 -6.60 -1.06
N ILE A 68 8.15 -6.42 0.11
CA ILE A 68 6.79 -6.86 0.44
C ILE A 68 5.74 -5.96 -0.24
N LEU A 69 6.06 -4.68 -0.46
CA LEU A 69 5.27 -3.71 -1.23
C LEU A 69 5.12 -4.15 -2.69
N VAL A 70 6.20 -4.61 -3.33
CA VAL A 70 6.16 -5.12 -4.71
C VAL A 70 5.26 -6.34 -4.81
N LEU A 71 5.40 -7.27 -3.86
CA LEU A 71 4.53 -8.45 -3.76
C LEU A 71 3.06 -8.03 -3.59
N GLY A 72 2.81 -7.02 -2.76
CA GLY A 72 1.48 -6.49 -2.54
C GLY A 72 0.84 -5.88 -3.79
N ILE A 73 1.59 -5.05 -4.52
CA ILE A 73 1.13 -4.47 -5.79
C ILE A 73 0.81 -5.58 -6.79
N MET A 74 1.64 -6.62 -6.87
CA MET A 74 1.40 -7.76 -7.75
C MET A 74 0.08 -8.47 -7.43
N ILE A 75 -0.21 -8.68 -6.15
CA ILE A 75 -1.48 -9.28 -5.69
C ILE A 75 -2.67 -8.40 -6.06
N LEU A 76 -2.55 -7.07 -5.90
CA LEU A 76 -3.59 -6.13 -6.33
C LEU A 76 -3.88 -6.22 -7.82
N ILE A 77 -2.83 -6.34 -8.64
CA ILE A 77 -2.96 -6.48 -10.10
C ILE A 77 -3.67 -7.79 -10.42
N ILE A 78 -3.21 -8.90 -9.86
CA ILE A 78 -3.83 -10.23 -10.07
C ILE A 78 -5.31 -10.19 -9.67
N TRP A 79 -5.63 -9.57 -8.53
CA TRP A 79 -7.01 -9.40 -8.07
C TRP A 79 -7.87 -8.62 -9.06
N HIS A 80 -7.34 -7.49 -9.55
CA HIS A 80 -8.07 -6.63 -10.49
C HIS A 80 -8.41 -7.34 -11.79
N TYR A 81 -7.47 -8.14 -12.33
CA TYR A 81 -7.72 -8.96 -13.51
C TYR A 81 -8.72 -10.09 -13.21
N HIS A 82 -8.60 -10.77 -12.08
CA HIS A 82 -9.49 -11.86 -11.71
C HIS A 82 -10.94 -11.38 -11.50
N LYS A 83 -11.11 -10.21 -10.87
CA LYS A 83 -12.41 -9.55 -10.69
C LYS A 83 -13.06 -9.22 -12.03
N LYS A 84 -12.30 -8.71 -13.00
CA LYS A 84 -12.80 -8.46 -14.36
C LYS A 84 -13.24 -9.74 -15.06
N ASP A 85 -12.48 -10.83 -14.91
CA ASP A 85 -12.85 -12.13 -15.50
C ASP A 85 -14.13 -12.69 -14.88
N LEU A 86 -14.30 -12.60 -13.56
CA LEU A 86 -15.55 -13.00 -12.88
C LEU A 86 -16.76 -12.22 -13.37
N ILE A 87 -16.61 -10.91 -13.60
CA ILE A 87 -17.68 -10.06 -14.13
C ILE A 87 -17.98 -10.42 -15.60
N ALA A 88 -16.95 -10.66 -16.42
CA ALA A 88 -17.12 -11.07 -17.81
C ALA A 88 -17.81 -12.44 -17.92
N ARG A 89 -17.44 -13.41 -17.06
CA ARG A 89 -18.10 -14.72 -16.97
C ARG A 89 -19.56 -14.61 -16.56
N ARG A 90 -19.89 -13.74 -15.58
CA ARG A 90 -21.29 -13.48 -15.20
C ARG A 90 -22.09 -12.80 -16.32
N ALA A 91 -21.49 -11.88 -17.06
CA ALA A 91 -22.13 -11.22 -18.19
C ALA A 91 -22.40 -12.20 -19.36
N GLY A 92 -21.50 -13.15 -19.60
CA GLY A 92 -21.67 -14.18 -20.64
C GLY A 92 -22.72 -15.25 -20.30
N GLN A 93 -22.91 -15.59 -19.03
CA GLN A 93 -23.94 -16.56 -18.60
C GLN A 93 -25.37 -16.02 -18.70
N GLY A 94 -25.58 -14.71 -18.59
CA GLY A 94 -26.91 -14.09 -18.78
C GLY A 94 -27.43 -14.10 -20.23
N ASN A 95 -26.55 -14.37 -21.20
CA ASN A 95 -26.90 -14.38 -22.63
C ASN A 95 -27.18 -15.80 -23.19
N GLN A 96 -27.20 -16.83 -22.35
CA GLN A 96 -27.49 -18.22 -22.76
C GLN A 96 -28.85 -18.74 -22.24
N THR A 97 -29.64 -17.87 -21.59
CA THR A 97 -30.98 -18.21 -21.06
C THR A 97 -32.11 -17.48 -21.78
N VAL A 98 -31.88 -17.02 -23.02
CA VAL A 98 -32.92 -16.39 -23.87
C VAL A 98 -33.09 -17.21 -25.13
#